data_AF-W7WUR0-F1
#
_entry.id   AF-W7WUR0-F1
#
_cell.length_a   1.000
_cell.length_b   1.000
_cell.length_c   1.000
_cell.angle_alpha   90.00
_cell.angle_beta   90.00
_cell.angle_gamma   90.00
#
_symmetry.space_group_name_H-M   'P 1'
#
loop_
_entity.id
_entity.type
_entity.pdbx_description
1 polymer ?
#
loop_
_entity_poly.entity_id
_entity_poly.type
_entity_poly.pdbx_seq_one_letter_code
_entity_poly.pdbx_strand_id
1 'polypeptide(L)'
;MPRAPAAARPAATPARPGEVRLIGGQWKRSKLPVPVAPGLRPTPDRVRETLFNWLGQDLSGWRCLDAFAGSGALGFEAASRGASDVMLLERDAAWCADCAQCGRDWRPTRCASRPPTRWRG
;
A
#
# COMPACT_ATOMS: atom_id res chain seq x y z
N MET A 1 15.41 18.15 29.96
CA MET A 1 14.81 19.00 28.91
C MET A 1 13.79 18.17 28.14
N PRO A 2 12.49 18.49 28.14
CA PRO A 2 11.53 17.80 27.27
C PRO A 2 11.74 18.26 25.81
N ARG A 3 11.78 17.31 24.88
CA ARG A 3 11.99 17.55 23.45
C ARG A 3 10.68 18.07 22.83
N ALA A 4 10.73 19.23 22.18
CA ALA A 4 9.57 19.82 21.50
C ALA A 4 9.02 18.87 20.40
N PRO A 5 7.70 18.82 20.19
CA PRO A 5 7.12 18.02 19.11
C PRO A 5 7.52 18.62 17.76
N ALA A 6 7.93 17.77 16.82
CA ALA A 6 8.26 18.17 15.46
C ALA A 6 7.01 18.73 14.77
N ALA A 7 7.09 19.97 14.29
CA ALA A 7 6.00 20.64 13.58
C ALA A 7 5.59 19.82 12.35
N ALA A 8 4.28 19.61 12.20
CA ALA A 8 3.70 18.95 11.04
C ALA A 8 3.99 19.78 9.77
N ARG A 9 4.55 19.13 8.74
CA ARG A 9 4.78 19.77 7.43
C ARG A 9 3.43 20.15 6.81
N PRO A 10 3.33 21.33 6.15
CA PRO A 10 2.08 21.73 5.51
C PRO A 10 1.70 20.72 4.41
N ALA A 11 0.44 20.31 4.42
CA ALA A 11 -0.12 19.43 3.41
C ALA A 11 -0.08 20.13 2.04
N ALA A 12 0.63 19.54 1.08
CA ALA A 12 0.75 20.07 -0.26
C ALA A 12 -0.61 20.03 -0.98
N THR A 13 -0.89 21.05 -1.80
CA THR A 13 -2.05 21.15 -2.70
C THR A 13 -2.22 19.86 -3.52
N PRO A 14 -3.43 19.29 -3.67
CA PRO A 14 -3.61 18.03 -4.36
C PRO A 14 -3.32 18.20 -5.85
N ALA A 15 -2.13 17.76 -6.29
CA ALA A 15 -1.87 17.49 -7.69
C ALA A 15 -2.80 16.36 -8.14
N ARG A 16 -3.21 16.37 -9.42
CA ARG A 16 -4.11 15.34 -9.98
C ARG A 16 -3.62 13.95 -9.58
N PRO A 17 -4.49 13.06 -9.07
CA PRO A 17 -4.06 11.72 -8.66
C PRO A 17 -3.36 11.01 -9.81
N GLY A 18 -2.20 10.43 -9.53
CA GLY A 18 -1.54 9.49 -10.39
C GLY A 18 -2.31 8.18 -10.36
N GLU A 19 -2.09 7.33 -11.36
CA GLU A 19 -2.72 6.02 -11.41
C GLU A 19 -1.65 4.94 -11.38
N VAL A 20 -1.86 3.95 -10.51
CA VAL A 20 -1.08 2.71 -10.50
C VAL A 20 -2.00 1.59 -10.95
N ARG A 21 -1.54 0.75 -11.89
CA ARG A 21 -2.35 -0.38 -12.37
C ARG A 21 -1.91 -1.69 -11.71
N LEU A 22 -2.88 -2.52 -11.33
CA LEU A 22 -2.63 -3.89 -10.87
C LEU A 22 -2.33 -4.81 -12.06
N ILE A 23 -1.34 -5.67 -11.90
CA ILE A 23 -0.71 -6.45 -12.98
C ILE A 23 -1.37 -7.82 -13.15
N GLY A 24 -1.69 -8.48 -12.04
CA GLY A 24 -2.20 -9.85 -11.99
C GLY A 24 -3.25 -10.06 -10.92
N GLY A 25 -3.72 -11.31 -10.82
CA GLY A 25 -4.76 -11.71 -9.87
C GLY A 25 -6.18 -11.30 -10.27
N GLN A 26 -7.11 -11.39 -9.32
CA GLN A 26 -8.54 -11.13 -9.50
C GLN A 26 -8.85 -9.69 -9.94
N TRP A 27 -7.99 -8.73 -9.60
CA TRP A 27 -8.16 -7.30 -9.90
C TRP A 27 -7.21 -6.81 -10.98
N LYS A 28 -6.74 -7.71 -11.84
CA LYS A 28 -5.87 -7.37 -12.96
C LYS A 28 -6.44 -6.21 -13.80
N ARG A 29 -5.57 -5.26 -14.16
CA ARG A 29 -5.86 -4.02 -14.92
C ARG A 29 -6.72 -2.99 -14.18
N SER A 30 -7.14 -3.25 -12.96
CA SER A 30 -7.77 -2.25 -12.10
C SER A 30 -6.83 -1.08 -11.83
N LYS A 31 -7.42 0.10 -11.73
CA LYS A 31 -6.71 1.34 -11.43
C LYS A 31 -6.79 1.64 -9.93
N LEU A 32 -5.63 1.80 -9.33
CA LEU A 32 -5.43 2.29 -7.98
C LEU A 32 -5.15 3.79 -8.08
N PRO A 33 -6.08 4.67 -7.65
CA PRO A 33 -5.79 6.10 -7.55
C PRO A 33 -4.70 6.31 -6.49
N VAL A 34 -3.71 7.14 -6.82
CA VAL A 34 -2.57 7.44 -5.94
C VAL A 34 -2.38 8.96 -5.86
N PRO A 35 -2.29 9.57 -4.67
CA PRO A 35 -1.99 10.98 -4.53
C PRO A 35 -0.65 11.30 -5.18
N VAL A 36 -0.56 12.39 -5.93
CA VAL A 36 0.73 12.89 -6.41
C VAL A 36 1.25 13.90 -5.40
N ALA A 37 2.42 13.62 -4.85
CA ALA A 37 3.08 14.51 -3.92
C ALA A 37 4.54 14.77 -4.34
N PRO A 38 5.10 15.95 -4.01
CA PRO A 38 6.51 16.24 -4.24
C PRO A 38 7.42 15.23 -3.51
N GLY A 39 8.32 14.57 -4.24
CA GLY A 39 9.21 13.54 -3.69
C GLY A 39 8.67 12.12 -3.75
N LEU A 40 7.48 11.91 -4.31
CA LEU A 40 6.94 10.58 -4.55
C LEU A 40 7.84 9.81 -5.53
N ARG A 41 8.31 8.63 -5.11
CA ARG A 41 9.01 7.67 -5.97
C ARG A 41 8.06 6.49 -6.24
N PRO A 42 7.18 6.59 -7.24
CA PRO A 42 6.31 5.46 -7.57
C PRO A 42 7.16 4.25 -7.93
N THR A 43 6.84 3.08 -7.36
CA THR A 43 7.51 1.84 -7.71
C THR A 43 7.21 1.52 -9.18
N PRO A 44 8.22 1.45 -10.06
CA PRO A 44 7.98 1.19 -11.47
C PRO A 44 7.27 -0.16 -11.67
N ASP A 45 6.38 -0.23 -12.65
CA ASP A 45 5.63 -1.44 -12.97
C ASP A 45 6.53 -2.67 -13.14
N ARG A 46 7.67 -2.50 -13.81
CA ARG A 46 8.68 -3.58 -13.99
C ARG A 46 9.23 -4.14 -12.68
N VAL A 47 9.39 -3.29 -11.66
CA VAL A 47 9.88 -3.73 -10.33
C VAL A 47 8.81 -4.56 -9.63
N ARG A 48 7.54 -4.10 -9.69
CA ARG A 48 6.41 -4.85 -9.14
C ARG A 48 6.22 -6.18 -9.87
N GLU A 49 6.28 -6.16 -11.20
CA GLU A 49 6.17 -7.36 -12.04
C GLU A 49 7.26 -8.38 -11.70
N THR A 50 8.51 -7.93 -11.61
CA THR A 50 9.66 -8.79 -11.27
C THR A 50 9.49 -9.42 -9.88
N LEU A 51 9.07 -8.63 -8.89
CA LEU A 51 8.81 -9.13 -7.54
C LEU A 51 7.76 -10.25 -7.53
N PHE A 52 6.63 -10.06 -8.19
CA PHE A 52 5.58 -11.08 -8.22
C PHE A 52 5.89 -12.25 -9.17
N ASN A 53 6.81 -12.09 -10.12
CA ASN A 53 7.36 -13.22 -10.85
C ASN A 53 8.20 -14.13 -9.94
N TRP A 54 8.89 -13.57 -8.94
CA TRP A 54 9.61 -14.36 -7.94
C TRP A 54 8.68 -14.99 -6.90
N LEU A 55 7.69 -14.24 -6.41
CA LEU A 55 6.75 -14.72 -5.38
C LEU A 55 5.73 -15.74 -5.93
N GLY A 56 5.50 -15.73 -7.24
CA GLY A 56 4.49 -16.55 -7.90
C GLY A 56 3.19 -15.79 -8.19
N GLN A 57 2.34 -16.42 -9.00
CA GLN A 57 1.07 -15.82 -9.43
C GLN A 57 -0.10 -16.12 -8.49
N ASP A 58 0.05 -17.12 -7.62
CA ASP A 58 -0.94 -17.53 -6.62
C ASP A 58 -0.32 -17.42 -5.23
N LEU A 59 -0.90 -16.54 -4.42
CA LEU A 59 -0.51 -16.29 -3.04
C LEU A 59 -1.57 -16.80 -2.05
N SER A 60 -2.42 -17.74 -2.47
CA SER A 60 -3.43 -18.36 -1.62
C SER A 60 -2.83 -18.91 -0.33
N GLY A 61 -3.41 -18.54 0.82
CA GLY A 61 -2.94 -18.92 2.16
C GLY A 61 -1.80 -18.05 2.71
N TRP A 62 -1.25 -17.13 1.92
CA TRP A 62 -0.16 -16.27 2.37
C TRP A 62 -0.69 -15.11 3.20
N ARG A 63 0.17 -14.63 4.10
CA ARG A 63 -0.07 -13.43 4.90
C ARG A 63 1.06 -12.45 4.64
N CYS A 64 0.71 -11.30 4.07
CA CYS A 64 1.68 -10.35 3.57
C CYS A 64 1.72 -9.10 4.45
N LEU A 65 2.92 -8.58 4.67
CA LEU A 65 3.13 -7.26 5.26
C LEU A 65 3.83 -6.38 4.23
N ASP A 66 3.20 -5.26 3.92
CA ASP A 66 3.83 -4.14 3.23
C ASP A 66 4.22 -3.10 4.29
N ALA A 67 5.50 -3.12 4.69
CA ALA A 67 6.01 -2.34 5.82
C ALA A 67 6.15 -0.83 5.51
N PHE A 68 6.13 -0.46 4.24
CA PHE A 68 6.28 0.91 3.73
C PHE A 68 5.29 1.12 2.61
N ALA A 69 4.01 0.93 2.94
CA ALA A 69 2.97 0.76 1.95
C ALA A 69 2.86 1.94 1.00
N GLY A 70 3.06 3.19 1.46
CA GLY A 70 2.86 4.37 0.63
C GLY A 70 1.43 4.43 0.12
N SER A 71 1.23 4.10 -1.17
CA SER A 71 -0.10 3.94 -1.79
C SER A 71 -0.69 2.53 -1.71
N GLY A 72 0.05 1.57 -1.16
CA GLY A 72 -0.34 0.18 -0.96
C GLY A 72 -0.25 -0.68 -2.21
N ALA A 73 0.34 -0.19 -3.31
CA ALA A 73 0.34 -0.88 -4.61
C ALA A 73 0.85 -2.34 -4.56
N LEU A 74 1.86 -2.62 -3.73
CA LEU A 74 2.40 -3.98 -3.57
C LEU A 74 1.45 -4.85 -2.76
N GLY A 75 0.95 -4.37 -1.62
CA GLY A 75 -0.02 -5.12 -0.84
C GLY A 75 -1.34 -5.38 -1.59
N PHE A 76 -1.84 -4.42 -2.38
CA PHE A 76 -3.02 -4.64 -3.22
C PHE A 76 -2.77 -5.68 -4.32
N GLU A 77 -1.58 -5.71 -4.89
CA GLU A 77 -1.19 -6.73 -5.86
C GLU A 77 -1.11 -8.12 -5.21
N ALA A 78 -0.63 -8.20 -3.96
CA ALA A 78 -0.63 -9.45 -3.19
C ALA A 78 -2.06 -9.93 -2.87
N ALA A 79 -2.94 -9.03 -2.44
CA ALA A 79 -4.35 -9.32 -2.21
C ALA A 79 -5.08 -9.72 -3.50
N SER A 80 -4.75 -9.09 -4.64
CA SER A 80 -5.26 -9.49 -5.96
C SER A 80 -4.88 -10.93 -6.30
N ARG A 81 -3.71 -11.39 -5.86
CA ARG A 81 -3.20 -12.75 -6.13
C ARG A 81 -3.65 -13.81 -5.12
N GLY A 82 -4.59 -13.47 -4.24
CA GLY A 82 -5.20 -14.44 -3.31
C GLY A 82 -4.57 -14.49 -1.92
N ALA A 83 -3.67 -13.56 -1.56
CA ALA A 83 -3.19 -13.46 -0.19
C ALA A 83 -4.36 -13.33 0.80
N SER A 84 -4.36 -14.19 1.82
CA SER A 84 -5.49 -14.33 2.75
C SER A 84 -5.62 -13.17 3.74
N ASP A 85 -4.50 -12.52 4.05
CA ASP A 85 -4.47 -11.32 4.88
C ASP A 85 -3.30 -10.45 4.41
N VAL A 86 -3.56 -9.15 4.18
CA VAL A 86 -2.53 -8.20 3.79
C VAL A 86 -2.56 -7.00 4.72
N MET A 87 -1.44 -6.77 5.39
CA MET A 87 -1.25 -5.64 6.28
C MET A 87 -0.40 -4.57 5.59
N LEU A 88 -0.96 -3.36 5.49
CA LEU A 88 -0.30 -2.17 4.96
C LEU A 88 0.11 -1.29 6.15
N LEU A 89 1.41 -1.10 6.35
CA LEU A 89 1.96 -0.18 7.32
C LEU A 89 2.46 1.08 6.64
N GLU A 90 1.96 2.22 7.08
CA GLU A 90 2.40 3.53 6.61
C GLU A 90 2.48 4.51 7.79
N ARG A 91 3.61 5.22 7.88
CA ARG A 91 3.87 6.16 8.97
C ARG A 91 3.21 7.51 8.72
N ASP A 92 3.17 7.94 7.47
CA ASP A 92 2.61 9.23 7.11
C ASP A 92 1.08 9.12 7.04
N ALA A 93 0.41 9.91 7.89
CA ALA A 93 -1.03 9.85 8.08
C ALA A 93 -1.82 10.21 6.81
N ALA A 94 -1.27 11.07 5.93
CA ALA A 94 -1.93 11.44 4.69
C ALA A 94 -2.05 10.23 3.75
N TRP A 95 -1.00 9.41 3.66
CA TRP A 95 -0.95 8.22 2.82
C TRP A 95 -1.68 7.03 3.44
N CYS A 96 -1.63 6.90 4.77
CA CYS A 96 -2.41 5.90 5.49
C CYS A 96 -3.92 6.09 5.27
N ALA A 97 -4.40 7.34 5.29
CA ALA A 97 -5.81 7.65 5.04
C ALA A 97 -6.24 7.31 3.60
N ASP A 98 -5.38 7.62 2.62
CA ASP A 98 -5.63 7.33 1.20
C ASP A 98 -5.63 5.81 0.92
N CYS A 99 -4.61 5.08 1.41
CA CYS A 99 -4.58 3.62 1.37
C CYS A 99 -5.83 2.99 1.99
N ALA A 100 -6.26 3.49 3.15
CA ALA A 100 -7.44 2.99 3.83
C ALA A 100 -8.73 3.29 3.07
N GLN A 101 -8.79 4.42 2.35
CA GLN A 101 -9.91 4.77 1.48
C GLN A 101 -9.97 3.85 0.27
N CYS A 102 -8.84 3.62 -0.39
CA CYS A 102 -8.82 2.73 -1.53
C CYS A 102 -9.10 1.29 -1.10
N GLY A 103 -8.45 0.81 -0.04
CA GLY A 103 -8.56 -0.58 0.43
C GLY A 103 -9.93 -1.03 0.92
N ARG A 104 -10.90 -0.11 1.06
CA ARG A 104 -12.31 -0.49 1.32
C ARG A 104 -12.91 -1.35 0.23
N ASP A 105 -12.49 -1.13 -1.01
CA ASP A 105 -13.02 -1.85 -2.18
C ASP A 105 -12.23 -3.14 -2.49
N TRP A 106 -11.08 -3.35 -1.82
CA TRP A 106 -10.10 -4.39 -2.13
C TRP A 106 -9.81 -5.29 -0.91
N ARG A 107 -10.80 -6.09 -0.49
CA ARG A 107 -10.63 -7.09 0.59
C ARG A 107 -9.76 -8.27 0.12
N PRO A 108 -8.78 -8.77 0.91
CA PRO A 108 -8.67 -8.67 2.38
C PRO A 108 -7.55 -7.73 2.92
N THR A 109 -7.41 -6.51 2.38
CA THR A 109 -6.39 -5.56 2.86
C THR A 109 -6.79 -4.82 4.16
N ARG A 110 -5.81 -4.55 5.04
CA ARG A 110 -5.95 -3.73 6.25
C ARG A 110 -4.82 -2.69 6.31
N CYS A 111 -5.15 -1.44 6.57
CA CYS A 111 -4.17 -0.37 6.74
C CYS A 111 -4.04 0.03 8.22
N ALA A 112 -2.80 0.22 8.68
CA ALA A 112 -2.50 0.66 10.04
C ALA A 112 -1.32 1.64 10.06
N SER A 113 -1.36 2.62 10.98
CA SER A 113 -0.24 3.53 11.22
C SER A 113 0.77 3.01 12.24
N ARG A 114 0.44 1.90 12.92
CA ARG A 114 1.31 1.18 13.86
C ARG A 114 1.22 -0.32 13.61
N PRO A 115 2.34 -1.05 13.73
CA PRO A 115 2.32 -2.50 13.65
C PRO A 115 1.47 -3.09 14.78
N PRO A 116 0.76 -4.20 14.54
CA PRO A 116 0.08 -4.94 15.59
C PRO A 116 1.11 -5.43 16.60
N THR A 117 0.77 -5.38 17.88
CA THR A 117 1.61 -5.91 18.95
C THR A 117 1.69 -7.44 18.96
N ARG A 118 0.83 -8.12 18.17
CA ARG A 118 0.82 -9.58 18.03
C ARG A 118 0.32 -9.98 16.64
N TRP A 119 1.14 -10.69 15.89
CA TRP A 119 0.73 -11.41 14.69
C TRP A 119 -0.01 -12.66 15.14
N ARG A 120 -1.36 -12.66 15.07
CA ARG A 120 -2.14 -13.87 15.36
C ARG A 120 -1.93 -14.84 14.22
N GLY A 121 -1.22 -15.95 14.43
CA GLY A 121 -0.97 -17.03 13.47
C GLY A 121 -2.23 -17.56 12.82
#